data_AF-A0A7X6VRI2-F1
#
_entry.id   AF-A0A7X6VRI2-F1
#
_cell.length_a   1.000
_cell.length_b   1.000
_cell.length_c   1.000
_cell.angle_alpha   90.00
_cell.angle_beta   90.00
_cell.angle_gamma   90.00
#
_symmetry.space_group_name_H-M   'P 1'
#
loop_
_entity.id
_entity.type
_entity.pdbx_description
1 polymer ?
#
loop_
_entity_poly.entity_id
_entity_poly.type
_entity_poly.pdbx_seq_one_letter_code
_entity_poly.pdbx_strand_id
1 'polypeptide(L)'
;MKALTIIKNKSTNSVGQTLIYYPANGAKSTVEYIVNSLNKDINSSIQKFTLLRYPVKGSLARSSAEYLGVNSFIFETSMKQTLSTRVKLQEKAATTLLSQLGML
;
A
#
# COMPACT_ATOMS: atom_id res chain seq x y z
N MET A 1 5.62 14.49 23.35
CA MET A 1 5.09 14.00 22.05
C MET A 1 5.80 12.70 21.71
N LYS A 2 5.11 11.55 21.73
CA LYS A 2 5.71 10.26 21.33
C LYS A 2 5.69 10.23 19.80
N ALA A 3 6.87 10.19 19.16
CA ALA A 3 6.97 10.06 17.72
C ALA A 3 6.17 8.83 17.27
N LEU A 4 5.23 9.05 16.36
CA LEU A 4 4.42 8.01 15.76
C LEU A 4 5.35 7.04 15.00
N THR A 5 5.50 5.82 15.50
CA THR A 5 6.39 4.81 14.89
C THR A 5 5.91 4.51 13.47
N ILE A 6 6.70 4.92 12.47
CA ILE A 6 6.45 4.61 11.06
C ILE A 6 6.70 3.13 10.84
N ILE A 7 5.71 2.43 10.26
CA ILE A 7 5.88 1.03 9.89
C ILE A 7 6.63 0.96 8.58
N LYS A 8 7.74 0.24 8.60
CA LYS A 8 8.69 0.16 7.49
C LYS A 8 8.85 -1.29 7.04
N ASN A 9 9.27 -1.45 5.79
CA ASN A 9 9.78 -2.72 5.32
C ASN A 9 11.03 -3.10 6.12
N LYS A 10 11.03 -4.29 6.73
CA LYS A 10 12.13 -4.77 7.58
C LYS A 10 13.44 -4.95 6.82
N SER A 11 13.39 -5.30 5.52
CA SER A 11 14.61 -5.53 4.74
C SER A 11 15.29 -4.25 4.28
N THR A 12 14.54 -3.16 4.09
CA THR A 12 15.08 -1.90 3.55
C THR A 12 15.07 -0.74 4.55
N ASN A 13 14.42 -0.90 5.71
CA ASN A 13 14.16 0.16 6.68
C ASN A 13 13.52 1.42 6.03
N SER A 14 12.69 1.20 5.00
CA SER A 14 12.02 2.22 4.21
C SER A 14 10.53 1.89 4.01
N VAL A 15 9.75 2.88 3.62
CA VAL A 15 8.32 2.76 3.28
C VAL A 15 8.08 2.66 1.77
N GLY A 16 9.10 2.94 0.94
CA GLY A 16 8.97 2.83 -0.50
C GLY A 16 8.73 1.38 -0.96
N GLN A 17 7.90 1.21 -1.98
CA GLN A 17 7.41 -0.09 -2.45
C GLN A 17 6.64 -0.84 -1.35
N THR A 18 5.69 -0.16 -0.71
CA THR A 18 4.81 -0.80 0.28
C THR A 18 3.35 -0.50 0.03
N LEU A 19 2.51 -1.44 0.46
CA LEU A 19 1.09 -1.22 0.62
C LEU A 19 0.75 -1.52 2.09
N ILE A 20 0.32 -0.48 2.80
CA ILE A 20 0.11 -0.49 4.26
C ILE A 20 -1.39 -0.47 4.53
N TYR A 21 -1.96 -1.54 5.08
CA TYR A 21 -3.42 -1.66 5.24
C TYR A 21 -3.85 -1.79 6.69
N TYR A 22 -5.04 -1.29 7.02
CA TYR A 22 -5.64 -1.59 8.31
C TYR A 22 -6.34 -2.96 8.22
N PRO A 23 -6.00 -3.93 9.08
CA PRO A 23 -6.45 -5.32 8.90
C PRO A 23 -7.91 -5.57 9.31
N ALA A 24 -8.55 -4.65 10.04
CA ALA A 24 -9.99 -4.75 10.28
C ALA A 24 -10.77 -4.41 9.00
N ASN A 25 -11.99 -4.91 8.90
CA ASN A 25 -13.00 -4.52 7.91
C ASN A 25 -12.88 -5.14 6.49
N GLY A 26 -11.90 -6.03 6.26
CA GLY A 26 -11.87 -6.85 5.03
C GLY A 26 -10.93 -6.37 3.92
N ALA A 27 -10.17 -5.29 4.14
CA ALA A 27 -9.22 -4.76 3.15
C ALA A 27 -8.12 -5.74 2.73
N LYS A 28 -7.85 -6.79 3.51
CA LYS A 28 -6.72 -7.72 3.31
C LYS A 28 -6.71 -8.37 1.92
N SER A 29 -7.84 -8.94 1.49
CA SER A 29 -7.92 -9.66 0.21
C SER A 29 -7.67 -8.73 -0.97
N THR A 30 -8.24 -7.52 -0.93
CA THR A 30 -8.03 -6.48 -1.95
C THR A 30 -6.57 -6.09 -2.06
N VAL A 31 -5.91 -5.81 -0.92
CA VAL A 31 -4.51 -5.36 -0.95
C VAL A 31 -3.54 -6.47 -1.34
N GLU A 32 -3.82 -7.72 -0.96
CA GLU A 32 -3.08 -8.90 -1.42
C GLU A 32 -3.18 -9.06 -2.93
N TYR A 33 -4.37 -8.89 -3.50
CA TYR A 33 -4.57 -8.94 -4.95
C TYR A 33 -3.80 -7.85 -5.68
N ILE A 34 -3.87 -6.59 -5.20
CA ILE A 34 -3.14 -5.46 -5.78
C ILE A 34 -1.63 -5.72 -5.77
N VAL A 35 -1.06 -6.12 -4.63
CA VAL A 35 0.39 -6.39 -4.52
C VAL A 35 0.81 -7.55 -5.40
N ASN A 36 0.02 -8.63 -5.46
CA ASN A 36 0.30 -9.76 -6.34
C ASN A 36 0.24 -9.36 -7.83
N SER A 37 -0.74 -8.54 -8.23
CA SER A 37 -0.85 -8.00 -9.59
C SER A 37 0.38 -7.16 -9.98
N LEU A 38 0.83 -6.28 -9.10
CA LEU A 38 2.00 -5.43 -9.34
C LEU A 38 3.28 -6.27 -9.42
N ASN A 39 3.49 -7.19 -8.48
CA ASN A 39 4.73 -7.95 -8.36
C ASN A 39 4.94 -8.98 -9.47
N LYS A 40 3.92 -9.31 -10.27
CA LYS A 40 4.06 -10.16 -11.47
C LYS A 40 5.00 -9.56 -12.51
N ASP A 41 5.01 -8.23 -12.64
CA ASP A 41 5.80 -7.54 -13.68
C ASP A 41 7.13 -6.98 -13.14
N ILE A 42 7.43 -7.22 -11.86
CA ILE A 42 8.62 -6.70 -11.19
C ILE A 42 9.60 -7.85 -10.95
N ASN A 43 10.66 -7.89 -11.77
CA ASN A 43 11.69 -8.91 -11.68
C ASN A 43 12.61 -8.72 -10.47
N SER A 44 13.00 -7.48 -10.20
CA SER A 44 13.96 -7.17 -9.15
C SER A 44 13.32 -7.31 -7.76
N SER A 45 13.86 -8.21 -6.94
CA SER A 45 13.33 -8.49 -5.59
C SER A 45 13.29 -7.25 -4.69
N ILE A 46 14.29 -6.37 -4.79
CA ILE A 46 14.35 -5.11 -4.03
C ILE A 46 13.29 -4.09 -4.46
N GLN A 47 12.72 -4.25 -5.66
CA GLN A 47 11.68 -3.37 -6.18
C GLN A 47 10.27 -3.92 -5.94
N LYS A 48 10.14 -5.17 -5.46
CA LYS A 48 8.82 -5.76 -5.19
C LYS A 48 8.12 -5.05 -4.04
N PHE A 49 6.82 -4.88 -4.21
CA PHE A 49 5.94 -4.35 -3.18
C PHE A 49 5.83 -5.32 -2.01
N THR A 50 5.88 -4.78 -0.80
CA THR A 50 5.67 -5.52 0.44
C THR A 50 4.38 -5.08 1.12
N LEU A 51 3.63 -6.02 1.69
CA LEU A 51 2.47 -5.73 2.52
C LEU A 51 2.88 -5.44 3.95
N LEU A 52 2.39 -4.33 4.49
CA LEU A 52 2.54 -3.94 5.88
C LEU A 52 1.16 -3.76 6.51
N ARG A 53 1.05 -4.03 7.81
CA ARG A 53 -0.21 -3.90 8.56
C ARG A 53 -0.16 -2.67 9.46
N TYR A 54 -1.33 -2.10 9.75
CA TYR A 54 -1.56 -1.00 10.68
C TYR A 54 -0.88 0.30 10.25
N PRO A 55 -1.51 1.13 9.40
CA PRO A 55 -1.00 2.47 9.15
C PRO A 55 -0.75 3.20 10.46
N VAL A 56 0.16 4.17 10.43
CA VAL A 56 0.64 4.85 11.63
C VAL A 56 -0.54 5.53 12.36
N LYS A 57 -0.56 5.53 13.71
CA LYS A 57 -1.61 6.22 14.49
C LYS A 57 -1.72 7.69 14.03
N GLY A 58 -2.93 8.20 13.87
CA GLY A 58 -3.18 9.56 13.37
C GLY A 58 -3.00 9.76 11.86
N SER A 59 -2.53 8.76 11.11
CA SER A 59 -2.59 8.81 9.64
C SER A 59 -4.04 8.79 9.14
N LEU A 60 -4.29 9.40 7.98
CA LEU A 60 -5.62 9.41 7.37
C LEU A 60 -6.18 8.00 7.21
N ALA A 61 -5.41 7.07 6.61
CA ALA A 61 -5.88 5.70 6.40
C ALA A 61 -6.29 5.01 7.71
N ARG A 62 -5.46 5.13 8.76
CA ARG A 62 -5.80 4.54 10.06
C ARG A 62 -7.03 5.20 10.68
N SER A 63 -7.09 6.53 10.69
CA SER A 63 -8.23 7.26 11.23
C SER A 63 -9.52 6.89 10.50
N SER A 64 -9.53 6.81 9.16
CA SER A 64 -10.71 6.40 8.41
C SER A 64 -11.18 4.99 8.78
N ALA A 65 -10.26 4.02 8.92
CA ALA A 65 -10.65 2.68 9.35
C ALA A 65 -11.14 2.63 10.81
N GLU A 66 -10.46 3.31 11.73
CA GLU A 66 -10.79 3.27 13.16
C GLU A 66 -12.09 4.02 13.48
N TYR A 67 -12.34 5.17 12.85
CA TYR A 67 -13.50 6.01 13.17
C TYR A 67 -14.70 5.79 12.25
N LEU A 68 -14.48 5.44 10.97
CA LEU A 68 -15.57 5.25 9.99
C LEU A 68 -15.83 3.78 9.66
N GLY A 69 -14.99 2.85 10.13
CA GLY A 69 -15.16 1.42 9.85
C GLY A 69 -14.95 1.02 8.39
N VAL A 70 -14.38 1.91 7.56
CA VAL A 70 -14.19 1.66 6.12
C VAL A 70 -12.92 0.86 5.84
N ASN A 71 -12.88 0.22 4.66
CA ASN A 71 -11.65 -0.34 4.11
C ASN A 71 -10.64 0.77 3.80
N SER A 72 -9.44 0.67 4.34
CA SER A 72 -8.41 1.68 4.14
C SER A 72 -7.00 1.12 4.04
N PHE A 73 -6.20 1.77 3.21
CA PHE A 73 -4.79 1.46 3.03
C PHE A 73 -4.03 2.67 2.49
N ILE A 74 -2.70 2.61 2.55
CA ILE A 74 -1.77 3.55 1.93
C ILE A 74 -0.98 2.76 0.89
N PHE A 75 -0.81 3.34 -0.30
CA PHE A 75 0.04 2.78 -1.35
C PHE A 75 1.22 3.73 -1.62
N GLU A 76 2.44 3.23 -1.43
CA GLU A 76 3.66 4.02 -1.49
C GLU A 76 4.67 3.47 -2.49
N THR A 77 4.97 4.27 -3.50
CA THR A 77 6.08 4.03 -4.44
C THR A 77 7.39 4.61 -3.91
N SER A 78 8.54 4.06 -4.32
CA SER A 78 9.84 4.55 -3.87
C SER A 78 10.34 5.77 -4.64
N MET A 79 10.81 6.82 -3.94
CA MET A 79 11.49 7.97 -4.57
C MET A 79 12.80 7.62 -5.29
N LYS A 80 13.34 6.40 -5.09
CA LYS A 80 14.49 5.90 -5.85
C LYS A 80 14.12 5.49 -7.28
N GLN A 81 12.83 5.39 -7.61
CA GLN A 81 12.35 5.15 -8.96
C GLN A 81 12.09 6.47 -9.68
N THR A 82 12.13 6.45 -11.01
CA THR A 82 11.77 7.61 -11.84
C THR A 82 10.31 8.01 -11.61
N LEU A 83 9.99 9.28 -11.81
CA LEU A 83 8.61 9.77 -11.71
C LEU A 83 7.64 8.95 -12.60
N SER A 84 8.04 8.69 -13.85
CA SER A 84 7.23 7.90 -14.79
C SER A 84 6.92 6.50 -14.27
N THR A 85 7.91 5.81 -13.69
CA THR A 85 7.70 4.50 -13.08
C THR A 85 6.74 4.58 -11.90
N ARG A 86 6.89 5.59 -11.03
CA ARG A 86 5.98 5.77 -9.87
C ARG A 86 4.54 6.00 -10.32
N VAL A 87 4.33 6.85 -11.32
CA VAL A 87 2.99 7.12 -11.89
C VAL A 87 2.37 5.85 -12.47
N LYS A 88 3.09 5.10 -13.31
CA LYS A 88 2.58 3.84 -13.89
C LYS A 88 2.19 2.81 -12.83
N LEU A 89 2.97 2.70 -11.75
CA LEU A 89 2.67 1.79 -10.65
C LEU A 89 1.42 2.24 -9.85
N GLN A 90 1.27 3.54 -9.62
CA GLN A 90 0.07 4.13 -9.00
C GLN A 90 -1.17 3.90 -9.84
N GLU A 91 -1.09 4.16 -11.15
CA GLU A 91 -2.18 3.90 -12.11
C GLU A 91 -2.57 2.43 -12.12
N LYS A 92 -1.61 1.52 -12.23
CA LYS A 92 -1.89 0.08 -12.20
C LYS A 92 -2.54 -0.35 -10.88
N ALA A 93 -2.10 0.17 -9.74
CA ALA A 93 -2.70 -0.12 -8.44
C ALA A 93 -4.16 0.37 -8.37
N ALA A 94 -4.42 1.60 -8.80
CA ALA A 94 -5.76 2.19 -8.83
C ALA A 94 -6.70 1.45 -9.78
N THR A 95 -6.26 1.15 -11.01
CA THR A 95 -7.03 0.35 -11.97
C THR A 95 -7.33 -1.04 -11.42
N THR A 96 -6.34 -1.70 -10.81
CA THR A 96 -6.55 -3.02 -10.20
C THR A 96 -7.61 -2.97 -9.09
N LEU A 97 -7.57 -1.94 -8.24
CA LEU A 97 -8.59 -1.73 -7.20
C LEU A 97 -9.97 -1.54 -7.81
N LEU A 98 -10.11 -0.61 -8.76
CA LEU A 98 -11.40 -0.28 -9.36
C LEU A 98 -11.99 -1.49 -10.10
N SER A 99 -11.19 -2.26 -10.83
CA SER A 99 -11.66 -3.51 -11.44
C SER A 99 -12.15 -4.53 -10.41
N GLN A 100 -11.47 -4.68 -9.27
CA GLN A 100 -11.95 -5.58 -8.19
C GLN A 100 -13.27 -5.12 -7.57
N LEU A 101 -13.51 -3.81 -7.55
CA LEU A 101 -14.74 -3.22 -7.05
C LEU A 101 -15.87 -3.22 -8.10
N GLY A 102 -15.62 -3.69 -9.32
CA GLY A 102 -16.59 -3.64 -10.42
C GLY A 102 -16.88 -2.22 -10.90
N MET A 103 -15.92 -1.31 -10.76
CA MET A 103 -16.02 0.10 -11.11
C MET A 103 -15.32 0.47 -12.42
N LEU A 104 -14.89 -0.54 -13.19
CA LEU A 104 -14.28 -0.44 -14.53
C LEU A 104 -14.85 -1.54 -15.44
#